data_AF-A0A918S3E0-F1
#
_entry.id   AF-A0A918S3E0-F1
#
_cell.length_a   1.000
_cell.length_b   1.000
_cell.length_c   1.000
_cell.angle_alpha   90.00
_cell.angle_beta   90.00
_cell.angle_gamma   90.00
#
_symmetry.space_group_name_H-M   'P 1'
#
loop_
_entity.id
_entity.type
_entity.pdbx_description
1 polymer ?
#
loop_
_entity_poly.entity_id
_entity_poly.type
_entity_poly.pdbx_seq_one_letter_code
_entity_poly.pdbx_strand_id
1 'polypeptide(L)'
;MAKNIYLSFVFIISLSGCFGECGYRDQVELVESLSQEGLSLLYEEVNLLSQKSGEFKKTLRAKDISANSAELSKLSFTLIRLQNERANLMLGGCVDNKAYLHFKGFNESEKSIILTEGEHSTYREVVLWRAAD
;
A
#
# COMPACT_ATOMS: atom_id res chain seq x y z
N MET A 1 -16.54 -56.43 29.21
CA MET A 1 -16.43 -54.96 29.37
C MET A 1 -15.89 -54.40 28.07
N ALA A 2 -16.75 -53.80 27.24
CA ALA A 2 -16.33 -53.19 25.97
C ALA A 2 -15.96 -51.72 26.22
N LYS A 3 -14.74 -51.31 25.84
CA LYS A 3 -14.30 -49.92 25.89
C LYS A 3 -14.80 -49.20 24.64
N ASN A 4 -15.77 -48.30 24.81
CA ASN A 4 -16.18 -47.37 23.76
C ASN A 4 -15.09 -46.30 23.60
N ILE A 5 -14.35 -46.36 22.49
CA ILE A 5 -13.42 -45.30 22.08
C ILE A 5 -14.25 -44.29 21.29
N TYR A 6 -14.56 -43.15 21.90
CA TYR A 6 -15.21 -42.04 21.21
C TYR A 6 -14.15 -41.31 20.40
N LEU A 7 -14.16 -41.53 19.08
CA LEU A 7 -13.34 -40.82 18.12
C LEU A 7 -13.95 -39.42 17.92
N SER A 8 -13.41 -38.41 18.59
CA SER A 8 -13.82 -37.02 18.40
C SER A 8 -13.35 -36.54 17.02
N PHE A 9 -14.28 -36.46 16.07
CA PHE A 9 -14.08 -35.78 14.80
C PHE A 9 -13.98 -34.27 15.07
N VAL A 10 -12.75 -33.74 15.05
CA VAL A 10 -12.53 -32.29 15.04
C VAL A 10 -12.97 -31.78 13.68
N PHE A 11 -14.12 -31.11 13.66
CA PHE A 11 -14.64 -30.40 12.50
C PHE A 11 -13.73 -29.18 12.27
N ILE A 12 -12.75 -29.31 11.37
CA ILE A 12 -11.98 -28.17 10.88
C ILE A 12 -12.95 -27.32 10.09
N ILE A 13 -13.40 -26.22 10.71
CA ILE A 13 -14.23 -25.22 10.07
C ILE A 13 -13.38 -24.59 8.97
N SER A 14 -13.61 -25.02 7.74
CA SER A 14 -13.13 -24.37 6.53
C SER A 14 -13.67 -22.95 6.49
N LEU A 15 -12.89 -21.99 6.98
CA LEU A 15 -13.08 -20.56 6.77
C LEU A 15 -12.77 -20.21 5.30
N SER A 16 -13.51 -20.82 4.37
CA SER A 16 -13.47 -20.49 2.93
C SER A 16 -14.62 -19.53 2.63
N GLY A 17 -14.61 -18.36 3.25
CA GLY A 17 -15.76 -17.46 3.17
C GLY A 17 -15.50 -16.04 3.67
N CYS A 18 -14.33 -15.47 3.38
CA CYS A 18 -14.12 -14.01 3.39
C CYS A 18 -12.75 -13.65 2.76
N PHE A 19 -12.49 -14.09 1.54
CA PHE A 19 -11.36 -13.58 0.76
C PHE A 19 -11.88 -12.50 -0.17
N GLY A 20 -11.94 -11.25 0.33
CA GLY A 20 -11.82 -10.11 -0.57
C GLY A 20 -10.54 -10.31 -1.40
N GLU A 21 -10.60 -9.98 -2.69
CA GLU A 21 -9.49 -10.21 -3.62
C GLU A 21 -8.17 -9.72 -3.02
N CYS A 22 -7.25 -10.64 -2.72
CA CYS A 22 -5.89 -10.32 -2.29
C CYS A 22 -5.02 -9.79 -3.46
N GLY A 23 -5.66 -9.27 -4.50
CA GLY A 23 -5.04 -8.77 -5.72
C GLY A 23 -4.59 -7.33 -5.55
N TYR A 24 -3.34 -7.06 -5.88
CA TYR A 24 -2.79 -5.70 -6.01
C TYR A 24 -2.10 -5.48 -7.36
N ARG A 25 -2.07 -6.50 -8.23
CA ARG A 25 -1.29 -6.50 -9.48
C ARG A 25 -1.71 -5.37 -10.41
N ASP A 26 -3.01 -5.17 -10.60
CA ASP A 26 -3.54 -4.08 -11.42
C ASP A 26 -3.15 -2.70 -10.87
N GLN A 27 -3.12 -2.55 -9.53
CA GLN A 27 -2.68 -1.30 -8.91
C GLN A 27 -1.17 -1.08 -9.06
N VAL A 28 -0.37 -2.15 -8.99
CA VAL A 28 1.08 -2.07 -9.25
C VAL A 28 1.34 -1.68 -10.69
N GLU A 29 0.72 -2.37 -11.66
CA GLU A 29 0.86 -2.06 -13.08
C GLU A 29 0.43 -0.62 -13.39
N LEU A 30 -0.68 -0.18 -12.80
CA LEU A 30 -1.17 1.19 -12.95
C LEU A 30 -0.14 2.21 -12.43
N VAL A 31 0.42 2.01 -11.24
CA VAL A 31 1.43 2.94 -10.69
C VAL A 31 2.71 2.93 -11.53
N GLU A 32 3.17 1.75 -11.97
CA GLU A 32 4.35 1.62 -12.82
C GLU A 32 4.18 2.25 -14.21
N SER A 33 2.93 2.33 -14.69
CA SER A 33 2.59 2.99 -15.94
C SER A 33 2.50 4.52 -15.85
N LEU A 34 2.55 5.09 -14.63
CA LEU A 34 2.49 6.55 -14.45
C LEU A 34 3.70 7.22 -15.09
N SER A 35 3.45 8.38 -15.70
CA SER A 35 4.52 9.25 -16.18
C SER A 35 5.37 9.77 -15.02
N GLN A 36 6.60 10.21 -15.30
CA GLN A 36 7.44 10.84 -14.28
C GLN A 36 6.79 12.12 -13.70
N GLU A 37 6.04 12.85 -14.52
CA GLU A 37 5.20 13.98 -14.06
C GLU A 37 4.09 13.51 -13.12
N GLY A 38 3.36 12.46 -13.49
CA GLY A 38 2.31 11.86 -12.65
C GLY A 38 2.85 11.36 -11.31
N LEU A 39 4.03 10.74 -11.30
CA LEU A 39 4.72 10.32 -10.06
C LEU A 39 5.18 11.51 -9.22
N SER A 40 5.68 12.59 -9.85
CA SER A 40 6.03 13.82 -9.14
C SER A 40 4.82 14.47 -8.49
N LEU A 41 3.70 14.57 -9.20
CA LEU A 41 2.44 15.11 -8.67
C LEU A 41 1.92 14.26 -7.51
N LEU A 42 1.94 12.92 -7.65
CA LEU A 42 1.58 12.01 -6.56
C LEU A 42 2.46 12.24 -5.32
N TYR A 43 3.76 12.45 -5.50
CA TYR A 43 4.67 12.77 -4.40
C TYR A 43 4.26 14.06 -3.68
N GLU A 44 4.00 15.13 -4.42
CA GLU A 44 3.62 16.43 -3.87
C GLU A 44 2.30 16.35 -3.10
N GLU A 45 1.29 15.65 -3.63
CA GLU A 45 0.01 15.49 -2.95
C GLU A 45 0.15 14.73 -1.63
N VAL A 46 0.93 13.65 -1.61
CA VAL A 46 1.18 12.88 -0.38
C VAL A 46 2.02 13.70 0.62
N ASN A 47 2.98 14.49 0.14
CA ASN A 47 3.75 15.40 1.00
C ASN A 47 2.83 16.44 1.66
N LEU A 48 1.96 17.09 0.87
CA LEU A 48 0.97 18.04 1.38
C LEU A 48 0.02 17.41 2.41
N LEU A 49 -0.40 16.16 2.19
CA LEU A 49 -1.20 15.42 3.16
C LEU A 49 -0.42 15.15 4.46
N SER A 50 0.86 14.79 4.35
CA SER A 50 1.75 14.59 5.50
C SER A 50 1.86 15.86 6.36
N GLN A 51 2.08 17.01 5.71
CA GLN A 51 2.18 18.31 6.38
C GLN A 51 0.88 18.72 7.06
N LYS A 52 -0.28 18.43 6.46
CA LYS A 52 -1.60 18.76 7.02
C LYS A 52 -2.00 17.86 8.19
N SER A 53 -1.53 16.62 8.26
CA SER A 53 -2.07 15.65 9.24
C SER A 53 -1.57 15.86 10.67
N GLY A 54 -0.50 16.62 10.89
CA GLY A 54 0.01 16.98 12.22
C GLY A 54 0.63 15.82 13.00
N GLU A 55 -0.03 14.66 13.14
CA GLU A 55 0.51 13.43 13.74
C GLU A 55 -0.26 12.13 13.33
N PHE A 56 0.53 11.05 13.21
CA PHE A 56 0.33 9.59 13.29
C PHE A 56 -0.96 8.90 12.79
N LYS A 57 -0.76 8.09 11.73
CA LYS A 57 -1.59 6.93 11.31
C LYS A 57 -3.06 7.26 11.02
N LYS A 58 -3.34 7.81 9.85
CA LYS A 58 -4.70 7.90 9.31
C LYS A 58 -4.86 7.00 8.09
N THR A 59 -5.69 5.96 8.20
CA THR A 59 -6.14 5.19 7.04
C THR A 59 -7.00 6.09 6.17
N LEU A 60 -6.38 6.71 5.18
CA LEU A 60 -7.06 7.48 4.15
C LEU A 60 -7.46 6.55 3.01
N ARG A 61 -8.62 6.80 2.40
CA ARG A 61 -9.04 6.13 1.16
C ARG A 61 -8.52 6.94 -0.01
N ALA A 62 -8.39 6.31 -1.17
CA ALA A 62 -7.86 6.97 -2.37
C ALA A 62 -8.59 8.27 -2.76
N LYS A 63 -9.90 8.35 -2.51
CA LYS A 63 -10.71 9.57 -2.69
C LYS A 63 -10.27 10.77 -1.84
N ASP A 64 -9.43 10.54 -0.82
CA ASP A 64 -8.91 11.58 0.07
C ASP A 64 -7.59 12.17 -0.47
N ILE A 65 -6.98 11.54 -1.48
CA ILE A 65 -5.96 12.17 -2.33
C ILE A 65 -6.71 13.02 -3.35
N SER A 66 -6.38 14.31 -3.38
CA SER A 66 -7.03 15.32 -4.21
C SER A 66 -6.97 14.91 -5.67
N ALA A 67 -8.10 14.52 -6.27
CA ALA A 67 -8.23 14.02 -7.64
C ALA A 67 -8.00 15.10 -8.73
N ASN A 68 -6.96 15.93 -8.60
CA ASN A 68 -6.66 16.99 -9.58
C ASN A 68 -5.98 16.44 -10.85
N SER A 69 -5.54 15.19 -10.84
CA SER A 69 -5.04 14.49 -12.03
C SER A 69 -5.95 13.30 -12.39
N ALA A 70 -6.30 13.20 -13.68
CA ALA A 70 -7.06 12.08 -14.23
C ALA A 70 -6.32 10.74 -14.14
N GLU A 71 -4.99 10.77 -13.99
CA GLU A 71 -4.18 9.56 -13.77
C GLU A 71 -4.29 9.10 -12.31
N LEU A 72 -4.23 10.03 -11.36
CA LEU A 72 -4.25 9.72 -9.92
C LEU A 72 -5.62 9.28 -9.41
N SER A 73 -6.71 9.71 -10.06
CA SER A 73 -8.06 9.30 -9.71
C SER A 73 -8.35 7.79 -9.91
N LYS A 74 -7.51 7.11 -10.72
CA LYS A 74 -7.59 5.66 -10.97
C LYS A 74 -6.91 4.84 -9.89
N LEU A 75 -6.03 5.44 -9.09
CA LEU A 75 -5.32 4.77 -8.03
C LEU A 75 -6.28 4.49 -6.88
N SER A 76 -6.21 3.28 -6.34
CA SER A 76 -6.91 2.92 -5.12
C SER A 76 -5.92 2.43 -4.07
N PHE A 77 -5.94 3.08 -2.90
CA PHE A 77 -5.10 2.72 -1.77
C PHE A 77 -5.98 2.14 -0.67
N THR A 78 -5.54 1.01 -0.13
CA THR A 78 -6.21 0.33 0.98
C THR A 78 -5.87 1.00 2.32
N LEU A 79 -4.64 1.49 2.45
CA LEU A 79 -4.13 2.08 3.67
C LEU A 79 -3.10 3.17 3.35
N ILE A 80 -3.18 4.31 4.01
CA ILE A 80 -2.13 5.33 4.00
C ILE A 80 -1.57 5.44 5.42
N ARG A 81 -0.24 5.45 5.56
CA ARG A 81 0.44 5.63 6.84
C ARG A 81 1.45 6.76 6.71
N LEU A 82 1.10 7.91 7.26
CA LEU A 82 1.94 9.09 7.33
C LEU A 82 2.84 9.04 8.56
N GLN A 83 4.09 9.47 8.39
CA GLN A 83 5.12 9.69 9.41
C GLN A 83 5.91 10.94 8.99
N ASN A 84 6.55 11.63 9.95
CA ASN A 84 7.12 12.98 9.74
C ASN A 84 7.77 13.21 8.36
N GLU A 85 8.74 12.35 7.98
CA GLU A 85 9.53 12.52 6.75
C GLU A 85 9.22 11.46 5.67
N ARG A 86 8.17 10.64 5.89
CA ARG A 86 7.84 9.53 4.99
C ARG A 86 6.37 9.12 5.03
N ALA A 87 5.88 8.57 3.92
CA ALA A 87 4.57 7.92 3.89
C ALA A 87 4.68 6.52 3.29
N ASN A 88 3.84 5.62 3.79
CA ASN A 88 3.66 4.29 3.19
C ASN A 88 2.20 4.15 2.76
N LEU A 89 1.97 3.90 1.47
CA LEU A 89 0.64 3.69 0.89
C LEU A 89 0.53 2.23 0.46
N MET A 90 -0.43 1.49 0.99
CA MET A 90 -0.71 0.12 0.60
C MET A 90 -1.61 0.11 -0.63
N LEU A 91 -1.12 -0.46 -1.72
CA LEU A 91 -1.88 -0.66 -2.95
C LEU A 91 -2.92 -1.78 -2.76
N GLY A 92 -2.56 -2.83 -2.04
CA GLY A 92 -3.46 -3.93 -1.70
C GLY A 92 -2.69 -5.15 -1.21
N GLY A 93 -3.42 -6.24 -0.98
CA GLY A 93 -2.84 -7.53 -0.62
C GLY A 93 -3.18 -8.06 0.78
N CYS A 94 -2.74 -9.28 1.07
CA CYS A 94 -3.09 -10.04 2.27
C CYS A 94 -1.86 -10.68 2.91
N VAL A 95 -1.79 -10.68 4.24
CA VAL A 95 -0.74 -11.35 5.05
C VAL A 95 0.67 -11.04 4.51
N ASP A 96 1.28 -11.94 3.75
CA ASP A 96 2.65 -11.81 3.23
C ASP A 96 2.72 -11.26 1.80
N ASN A 97 1.58 -11.18 1.11
CA ASN A 97 1.46 -10.72 -0.27
C ASN A 97 0.84 -9.32 -0.29
N LYS A 98 1.62 -8.30 0.07
CA LYS A 98 1.21 -6.89 0.10
C LYS A 98 2.08 -6.08 -0.85
N ALA A 99 1.54 -5.01 -1.44
CA ALA A 99 2.34 -4.03 -2.17
C ALA A 99 2.23 -2.64 -1.54
N TYR A 100 3.37 -1.96 -1.44
CA TYR A 100 3.47 -0.63 -0.83
C TYR A 100 4.21 0.35 -1.72
N LEU A 101 3.75 1.60 -1.73
CA LEU A 101 4.53 2.75 -2.15
C LEU A 101 5.11 3.44 -0.91
N HIS A 102 6.42 3.62 -0.91
CA HIS A 102 7.16 4.34 0.10
C HIS A 102 7.58 5.69 -0.46
N PHE A 103 7.09 6.75 0.17
CA PHE A 103 7.47 8.13 -0.08
C PHE A 103 8.49 8.52 0.97
N LYS A 104 9.66 9.00 0.55
CA LYS A 104 10.76 9.40 1.45
C LYS A 104 11.22 10.81 1.11
N GLY A 105 11.66 11.53 2.14
CA GLY A 105 12.36 12.81 1.98
C GLY A 105 11.44 14.02 1.89
N PHE A 106 10.27 14.02 2.57
CA PHE A 106 9.29 15.11 2.46
C PHE A 106 9.84 16.51 2.71
N ASN A 107 10.88 16.63 3.54
CA ASN A 107 11.58 17.87 3.87
C ASN A 107 13.08 17.82 3.52
N GLU A 108 13.48 16.85 2.70
CA GLU A 108 14.88 16.62 2.33
C GLU A 108 15.10 16.96 0.85
N SER A 109 16.36 17.04 0.43
CA SER A 109 16.74 17.16 -0.98
C SER A 109 16.46 15.86 -1.74
N GLU A 110 16.72 14.71 -1.11
CA GLU A 110 16.57 13.40 -1.72
C GLU A 110 15.14 12.86 -1.58
N LYS A 111 14.28 13.25 -2.53
CA LYS A 111 12.87 12.84 -2.58
C LYS A 111 12.71 11.62 -3.47
N SER A 112 11.92 10.64 -3.03
CA SER A 112 11.69 9.43 -3.83
C SER A 112 10.36 8.73 -3.58
N ILE A 113 9.90 7.99 -4.60
CA ILE A 113 8.83 7.00 -4.52
C ILE A 113 9.45 5.62 -4.82
N ILE A 114 9.27 4.69 -3.88
CA ILE A 114 9.77 3.32 -3.98
C ILE A 114 8.60 2.35 -3.87
N LEU A 115 8.42 1.49 -4.86
CA LEU A 115 7.49 0.38 -4.81
C LEU A 115 8.17 -0.83 -4.15
N THR A 116 7.50 -1.45 -3.20
CA THR A 116 7.88 -2.76 -2.66
C THR A 116 6.76 -3.77 -2.78
N GLU A 117 7.14 -5.03 -3.02
CA GLU A 117 6.27 -6.19 -2.84
C GLU A 117 6.76 -7.00 -1.63
N GLY A 118 5.87 -7.19 -0.66
CA GLY A 118 6.14 -7.69 0.69
C GLY A 118 6.23 -6.56 1.73
N GLU A 119 5.94 -6.86 3.00
CA GLU A 119 5.95 -5.87 4.10
C GLU A 119 7.35 -5.29 4.38
N HIS A 120 8.40 -5.99 3.96
CA HIS A 120 9.81 -5.64 4.21
C HIS A 120 10.72 -5.91 2.99
N SER A 121 10.30 -5.48 1.79
CA SER A 121 11.06 -5.64 0.52
C SER A 121 11.54 -7.06 0.19
N THR A 122 10.87 -8.07 0.75
CA THR A 122 11.29 -9.47 0.67
C THR A 122 11.33 -10.02 -0.76
N TYR A 123 10.51 -9.47 -1.66
CA TYR A 123 10.36 -10.00 -3.02
C TYR A 123 10.83 -9.04 -4.10
N ARG A 124 10.55 -7.74 -3.97
CA ARG A 124 10.87 -6.75 -4.99
C ARG A 124 10.91 -5.35 -4.38
N GLU A 125 11.89 -4.56 -4.80
CA GLU A 125 11.99 -3.13 -4.52
C GLU A 125 12.37 -2.40 -5.83
N VAL A 126 11.59 -1.39 -6.20
CA VAL A 126 11.81 -0.60 -7.42
C VAL A 126 11.66 0.88 -7.09
N VAL A 127 12.66 1.67 -7.46
CA VAL A 127 12.57 3.13 -7.42
C VAL A 127 11.79 3.58 -8.64
N LEU A 128 10.59 4.10 -8.42
CA LEU A 128 9.72 4.57 -9.50
C LEU A 128 10.04 6.01 -9.89
N TRP A 129 10.43 6.82 -8.92
CA TRP A 129 10.70 8.24 -9.10
C TRP A 129 11.73 8.74 -8.09
N ARG A 130 12.55 9.70 -8.53
CA ARG A 130 13.41 10.55 -7.70
C ARG A 130 13.31 11.98 -8.21
N ALA A 131 13.32 12.95 -7.29
CA ALA A 131 13.51 14.33 -7.69
C ALA A 131 14.87 14.48 -8.38
N ALA A 132 14.93 15.25 -9.46
CA ALA A 132 16.19 15.68 -10.01
C ALA A 132 16.84 16.68 -9.04
N ASP A 133 18.15 16.54 -8.84
CA ASP A 133 18.97 17.46 -8.04
C ASP A 133 18.94 18.90 -8.60
#